data_AF-A0A3D0XN96-F1
#
_entry.id   AF-A0A3D0XN96-F1
#
_cell.length_a   1.000
_cell.length_b   1.000
_cell.length_c   1.000
_cell.angle_alpha   90.00
_cell.angle_beta   90.00
_cell.angle_gamma   90.00
#
_symmetry.space_group_name_H-M   'P 1'
#
loop_
_entity.id
_entity.type
_entity.pdbx_description
1 polymer ?
#
loop_
_entity_poly.entity_id
_entity_poly.type
_entity_poly.pdbx_seq_one_letter_code
_entity_poly.pdbx_strand_id
1 'polypeptide(L)'
;MFQIITGIGIAFLALLGVSELIRGGLQIFLAPPAERVTYMVRVRGGDEKVEYIVRALAFTARERRTKSTPAIILIDDNMDEQTRRICDVLAGELGCVSVCKSHELSDLIHTEA
;
A
#
# COMPACT_ATOMS: atom_id res chain seq x y z
N MET A 1 24.92 34.81 17.52
CA MET A 1 23.80 33.91 17.89
C MET A 1 23.03 33.43 16.67
N PHE A 2 22.53 34.34 15.81
CA PHE A 2 21.80 33.98 14.58
C PHE A 2 22.56 33.00 13.66
N GLN A 3 23.84 33.26 13.36
CA GLN A 3 24.67 32.38 12.53
C GLN A 3 24.79 30.94 13.08
N ILE A 4 24.83 30.79 14.41
CA ILE A 4 24.93 29.47 15.06
C ILE A 4 23.59 28.73 14.89
N ILE A 5 22.47 29.40 15.09
CA ILE A 5 21.13 28.83 14.92
C ILE A 5 20.91 28.40 13.46
N THR A 6 21.26 29.26 12.49
CA THR A 6 21.19 28.93 11.07
C THR A 6 22.09 27.74 10.72
N GLY A 7 23.32 27.71 11.23
CA GLY A 7 24.25 26.61 11.02
C GLY A 7 23.72 25.27 11.56
N ILE A 8 23.13 25.28 12.76
CA ILE A 8 22.47 24.10 13.35
C ILE A 8 21.29 23.65 12.48
N GLY A 9 20.46 24.58 12.02
CA GLY A 9 19.32 24.27 11.15
C GLY A 9 19.75 23.63 9.83
N ILE A 10 20.78 24.16 9.17
CA ILE A 10 21.32 23.61 7.93
C ILE A 10 21.91 22.21 8.17
N ALA A 11 22.70 22.03 9.24
CA ALA A 11 23.27 20.74 9.58
C ALA A 11 22.18 19.68 9.85
N PHE A 12 21.12 20.07 10.54
CA PHE A 12 19.98 19.18 10.80
C PHE A 12 19.25 18.79 9.52
N LEU A 13 18.95 19.74 8.64
CA LEU A 13 18.32 19.45 7.33
C LEU A 13 19.22 18.60 6.44
N ALA A 14 20.53 18.82 6.46
CA ALA A 14 21.48 17.99 5.70
C ALA A 14 21.48 16.55 6.21
N LEU A 15 21.46 16.33 7.52
CA LEU A 15 21.36 15.00 8.12
C LEU A 15 20.03 14.31 7.74
N LEU A 16 18.91 15.04 7.81
CA LEU A 16 17.61 14.52 7.36
C LEU A 16 17.65 14.15 5.88
N GLY A 17 18.18 15.02 5.02
CA GLY A 17 18.29 14.77 3.59
C GLY A 17 19.15 13.56 3.26
N VAL A 18 20.32 13.41 3.89
CA VAL A 18 21.18 12.24 3.70
C VAL A 18 20.49 10.97 4.19
N SER A 19 19.78 11.02 5.31
CA SER A 19 19.06 9.85 5.86
C SER A 19 17.95 9.38 4.91
N GLU A 20 17.18 10.30 4.31
CA GLU A 20 16.13 10.01 3.34
C GLU A 20 16.72 9.50 2.02
N LEU A 21 17.86 10.05 1.56
CA LEU A 21 18.57 9.55 0.38
C LEU A 21 19.04 8.10 0.56
N ILE A 22 19.60 7.76 1.72
CA ILE A 22 20.02 6.39 2.03
C ILE A 22 18.81 5.46 2.09
N ARG A 23 17.72 5.90 2.75
CA ARG A 23 16.48 5.12 2.87
C ARG A 23 15.86 4.85 1.50
N GLY A 24 15.78 5.86 0.63
CA GLY A 24 15.29 5.71 -0.74
C GLY A 24 16.17 4.78 -1.57
N GLY A 25 17.49 4.90 -1.46
CA GLY A 25 18.45 3.99 -2.12
C GLY A 25 18.28 2.53 -1.68
N LEU A 26 18.15 2.29 -0.37
CA LEU A 26 17.88 0.97 0.18
C LEU A 26 16.52 0.42 -0.29
N GLN A 27 15.48 1.25 -0.34
CA GLN A 27 14.17 0.83 -0.83
C GLN A 27 14.22 0.40 -2.29
N ILE A 28 14.98 1.10 -3.14
CA ILE A 28 15.17 0.69 -4.54
C ILE A 28 15.96 -0.62 -4.63
N PHE A 29 17.03 -0.76 -3.84
CA PHE A 29 17.90 -1.93 -3.88
C PHE A 29 17.24 -3.20 -3.31
N LEU A 30 16.41 -3.04 -2.28
CA LEU A 30 15.72 -4.13 -1.59
C LEU A 30 14.26 -4.30 -2.05
N ALA A 31 13.81 -3.52 -3.04
CA ALA A 31 12.44 -3.66 -3.55
C ALA A 31 12.27 -5.06 -4.15
N PRO A 32 11.27 -5.83 -3.69
CA PRO A 32 10.88 -7.05 -4.40
C PRO A 32 10.40 -6.69 -5.82
N PRO A 33 10.56 -7.60 -6.81
CA PRO A 33 9.93 -7.44 -8.11
C PRO A 33 8.41 -7.29 -7.91
N ALA A 34 7.81 -6.19 -8.36
CA ALA A 34 6.41 -5.93 -8.01
C ALA A 34 5.40 -6.85 -8.68
N GLU A 35 5.78 -7.50 -9.78
CA GLU A 35 4.99 -8.61 -10.35
C GLU A 35 4.83 -9.79 -9.38
N ARG A 36 5.58 -9.80 -8.26
CA ARG A 36 5.53 -10.83 -7.22
C ARG A 36 4.99 -10.32 -5.88
N VAL A 37 4.40 -9.14 -5.83
CA VAL A 37 3.89 -8.54 -4.59
C VAL A 37 2.38 -8.38 -4.67
N THR A 38 1.70 -9.14 -3.80
CA THR A 38 0.25 -9.07 -3.62
C THR A 38 -0.05 -8.69 -2.18
N TYR A 39 -0.87 -7.66 -1.99
CA TYR A 39 -1.31 -7.20 -0.66
C TYR A 39 -2.63 -7.88 -0.32
N MET A 40 -2.72 -8.53 0.83
CA MET A 40 -3.95 -9.18 1.29
C MET A 40 -4.47 -8.46 2.53
N VAL A 41 -5.74 -8.08 2.50
CA VAL A 41 -6.41 -7.39 3.61
C VAL A 41 -7.69 -8.14 3.95
N ARG A 42 -7.80 -8.62 5.20
CA ARG A 42 -9.07 -9.14 5.70
C ARG A 42 -10.00 -8.00 6.04
N VAL A 43 -11.26 -8.13 5.66
CA VAL A 43 -12.29 -7.12 5.88
C VAL A 43 -13.52 -7.77 6.50
N ARG A 44 -14.05 -7.17 7.56
CA ARG A 44 -15.28 -7.58 8.25
C ARG A 44 -16.34 -6.50 8.12
N GLY A 45 -17.61 -6.86 8.32
CA GLY A 45 -18.69 -5.89 8.43
C GLY A 45 -18.43 -4.84 9.52
N GLY A 46 -18.84 -3.60 9.27
CA GLY A 46 -18.63 -2.46 10.15
C GLY A 46 -17.19 -1.93 10.18
N ASP A 47 -16.32 -2.32 9.24
CA ASP A 47 -14.95 -1.79 9.17
C ASP A 47 -14.93 -0.38 8.55
N GLU A 48 -15.12 0.63 9.39
CA GLU A 48 -15.08 2.05 9.02
C GLU A 48 -13.72 2.50 8.43
N LYS A 49 -12.65 1.72 8.65
CA LYS A 49 -11.29 2.07 8.21
C LYS A 49 -10.92 1.42 6.90
N VAL A 50 -11.74 0.52 6.35
CA VAL A 50 -11.42 -0.23 5.13
C VAL A 50 -11.04 0.69 3.98
N GLU A 51 -11.79 1.78 3.77
CA GLU A 51 -11.51 2.72 2.69
C GLU A 51 -10.14 3.37 2.85
N TYR A 52 -9.83 3.86 4.05
CA TYR A 52 -8.54 4.48 4.33
C TYR A 52 -7.38 3.51 4.09
N ILE A 53 -7.50 2.28 4.61
CA ILE A 53 -6.46 1.26 4.49
C ILE A 53 -6.21 0.91 3.01
N VAL A 54 -7.28 0.66 2.25
CA VAL A 54 -7.18 0.29 0.84
C VAL A 54 -6.60 1.42 0.01
N ARG A 55 -7.02 2.67 0.24
CA ARG A 55 -6.43 3.83 -0.45
C ARG A 55 -4.96 4.04 -0.10
N ALA A 56 -4.57 3.85 1.16
CA ALA A 56 -3.18 3.95 1.59
C ALA A 56 -2.30 2.85 0.97
N LEU A 57 -2.82 1.62 0.87
CA LEU A 57 -2.15 0.52 0.19
C LEU A 57 -2.01 0.80 -1.30
N ALA A 58 -3.07 1.26 -1.97
CA ALA A 58 -3.02 1.62 -3.38
C ALA A 58 -2.03 2.75 -3.66
N PHE A 59 -1.96 3.76 -2.78
CA PHE A 59 -0.95 4.82 -2.86
C PHE A 59 0.47 4.24 -2.75
N THR A 60 0.73 3.43 -1.73
CA THR A 60 2.03 2.79 -1.50
C THR A 60 2.44 1.87 -2.66
N ALA A 61 1.47 1.13 -3.20
CA ALA A 61 1.64 0.24 -4.34
C ALA A 61 2.03 1.02 -5.61
N ARG A 62 1.39 2.16 -5.87
CA ARG A 62 1.69 3.04 -7.03
C ARG A 62 3.04 3.75 -6.88
N GLU A 63 3.38 4.20 -5.68
CA GLU A 63 4.62 4.94 -5.41
C GLU A 63 5.87 4.08 -5.67
N ARG A 64 5.76 2.75 -5.56
CA ARG A 64 6.84 1.81 -5.89
C ARG A 64 7.14 1.69 -7.40
N ARG A 65 6.49 2.50 -8.26
CA ARG A 65 6.82 2.72 -9.70
C ARG A 65 7.08 1.45 -10.50
N THR A 66 6.30 0.41 -10.27
CA THR A 66 6.43 -0.79 -11.05
C THR A 66 5.45 -0.81 -12.20
N LYS A 67 5.93 -1.27 -13.37
CA LYS A 67 5.13 -1.37 -14.61
C LYS A 67 3.90 -2.26 -14.44
N SER A 68 3.90 -3.12 -13.42
CA SER A 68 2.73 -3.86 -12.95
C SER A 68 2.18 -3.20 -11.69
N THR A 69 0.88 -2.89 -11.69
CA THR A 69 0.12 -2.48 -10.50
C THR A 69 0.02 -3.66 -9.55
N PRO A 70 0.51 -3.55 -8.30
CA PRO A 70 0.37 -4.60 -7.29
C PRO A 70 -1.11 -4.95 -7.08
N ALA A 71 -1.43 -6.24 -7.04
CA ALA A 71 -2.78 -6.70 -6.74
C ALA A 71 -3.06 -6.53 -5.24
N ILE A 72 -4.11 -5.78 -4.91
CA ILE A 72 -4.67 -5.71 -3.56
C ILE A 72 -5.89 -6.65 -3.54
N ILE A 73 -5.86 -7.64 -2.66
CA ILE A 73 -6.91 -8.63 -2.49
C ILE A 73 -7.60 -8.36 -1.15
N LEU A 74 -8.88 -8.01 -1.20
CA LEU A 74 -9.75 -7.86 -0.05
C LEU A 74 -10.43 -9.19 0.22
N ILE A 75 -10.11 -9.78 1.37
CA ILE A 75 -10.63 -11.07 1.79
C ILE A 75 -11.88 -10.83 2.63
N ASP A 76 -13.02 -11.26 2.09
CA ASP A 76 -14.31 -11.25 2.78
C ASP A 76 -14.27 -12.22 3.98
N ASP A 77 -14.36 -11.65 5.18
CA ASP A 77 -14.47 -12.33 6.48
C ASP A 77 -15.79 -11.93 7.17
N ASN A 78 -16.91 -12.12 6.45
CA ASN A 78 -18.26 -11.69 6.84
C ASN A 78 -18.45 -10.17 6.73
N MET A 79 -18.22 -9.62 5.54
CA MET A 79 -18.65 -8.26 5.21
C MET A 79 -20.17 -8.13 5.33
N ASP A 80 -20.64 -6.99 5.85
CA ASP A 80 -22.03 -6.58 5.66
C ASP A 80 -22.20 -5.93 4.27
N GLU A 81 -23.45 -5.69 3.89
CA GLU A 81 -23.77 -5.12 2.57
C GLU A 81 -23.16 -3.74 2.36
N GLN A 82 -23.04 -2.93 3.42
CA GLN A 82 -22.46 -1.58 3.34
C GLN A 82 -20.96 -1.64 3.05
N THR A 83 -20.24 -2.46 3.82
CA THR A 83 -18.80 -2.70 3.68
C THR A 83 -18.48 -3.31 2.34
N ARG A 84 -19.32 -4.24 1.86
CA ARG A 84 -19.19 -4.85 0.54
C ARG A 84 -19.29 -3.80 -0.57
N ARG A 85 -20.30 -2.92 -0.51
CA ARG A 85 -20.46 -1.81 -1.48
C ARG A 85 -19.25 -0.89 -1.49
N ILE A 86 -18.68 -0.57 -0.32
CA ILE A 86 -17.45 0.24 -0.24
C ILE A 86 -16.30 -0.47 -0.96
N CYS A 87 -16.11 -1.76 -0.71
CA CYS A 87 -15.06 -2.56 -1.36
C CYS A 87 -15.25 -2.63 -2.88
N ASP A 88 -16.49 -2.79 -3.37
CA ASP A 88 -16.79 -2.84 -4.80
C ASP A 88 -16.54 -1.49 -5.49
N VAL A 89 -16.87 -0.37 -4.82
CA VAL A 89 -16.52 0.98 -5.31
C VAL A 89 -15.01 1.15 -5.42
N LEU A 90 -14.25 0.73 -4.40
CA LEU A 90 -12.79 0.81 -4.40
C LEU A 90 -12.16 -0.07 -5.49
N ALA A 91 -12.73 -1.25 -5.74
CA ALA A 91 -12.32 -2.13 -6.83
C ALA A 91 -12.49 -1.44 -8.19
N GLY A 92 -13.64 -0.81 -8.43
CA GLY A 92 -13.92 -0.08 -9.66
C GLY A 92 -13.05 1.18 -9.84
N GLU A 93 -12.80 1.93 -8.77
CA GLU A 93 -12.04 3.19 -8.83
C GLU A 93 -10.52 2.99 -9.00
N LEU A 94 -9.95 2.01 -8.30
CA LEU A 94 -8.50 1.91 -8.15
C LEU A 94 -7.86 1.03 -9.22
N GLY A 95 -8.62 0.11 -9.83
CA GLY A 95 -8.18 -0.79 -10.90
C GLY A 95 -7.12 -1.82 -10.50
N CYS A 96 -6.69 -1.83 -9.24
CA CYS A 96 -5.71 -2.74 -8.67
C CYS A 96 -6.23 -3.45 -7.41
N VAL A 97 -7.55 -3.38 -7.17
CA VAL A 97 -8.21 -3.98 -6.01
C VAL A 97 -9.19 -5.04 -6.50
N SER A 98 -9.16 -6.21 -5.88
CA SER A 98 -10.10 -7.31 -6.10
C SER A 98 -10.68 -7.76 -4.77
N VAL A 99 -11.94 -8.24 -4.78
CA VAL A 99 -12.61 -8.76 -3.60
C VAL A 99 -12.81 -10.25 -3.80
N CYS A 100 -12.36 -11.06 -2.85
CA CYS A 100 -12.51 -12.52 -2.88
C CYS A 100 -13.08 -13.03 -1.57
N LYS A 101 -13.82 -14.13 -1.62
CA LYS A 101 -14.18 -14.85 -0.40
C LYS A 101 -12.99 -15.64 0.13
N SER A 102 -12.97 -15.86 1.45
CA SER A 102 -11.90 -16.63 2.10
C SER A 102 -11.65 -18.02 1.47
N HIS A 103 -12.66 -18.66 0.86
CA HIS A 103 -12.50 -19.96 0.18
C HIS A 103 -12.02 -19.85 -1.28
N GLU A 104 -12.15 -18.68 -1.91
CA GLU A 104 -11.70 -18.40 -3.29
C GLU A 104 -10.21 -18.00 -3.32
N LEU A 105 -9.64 -17.71 -2.15
CA LEU A 105 -8.26 -17.26 -2.01
C LEU A 105 -7.25 -18.28 -2.57
N SER A 106 -7.53 -19.58 -2.44
CA SER A 106 -6.66 -20.64 -2.96
C SER A 106 -6.60 -20.63 -4.49
N ASP A 107 -7.71 -20.36 -5.17
CA ASP A 107 -7.77 -20.35 -6.63
C ASP A 107 -7.06 -19.11 -7.22
N LEU A 108 -7.10 -17.98 -6.50
CA LEU A 108 -6.44 -16.74 -6.90
C LEU A 108 -4.91 -16.80 -6.75
N ILE A 109 -4.40 -17.42 -5.69
CA ILE A 109 -2.95 -17.54 -5.45
C ILE A 109 -2.29 -18.46 -6.48
N HIS A 110 -3.00 -19.48 -6.99
CA HIS A 110 -2.44 -20.42 -7.97
C HIS A 110 -2.45 -19.91 -9.41
N THR A 111 -3.23 -18.88 -9.73
CA THR A 111 -3.34 -18.34 -11.10
C THR A 111 -2.24 -17.33 -11.43
N GLU A 112 -1.58 -16.76 -10.41
CA GLU A 112 -0.51 -15.76 -10.56
C GLU A 112 0.92 -16.33 -10.38
N ALA A 113 1.06 -17.65 -10.19
CA ALA A 113 2.34 -18.36 -10.03
C ALA A 113 2.82 -19.00 -11.34
#